data_AF-A0A1J4KPL0-F1
#
_entry.id   AF-A0A1J4KPL0-F1
#
_cell.length_a   1.000
_cell.length_b   1.000
_cell.length_c   1.000
_cell.angle_alpha   90.00
_cell.angle_beta   90.00
_cell.angle_gamma   90.00
#
_symmetry.space_group_name_H-M   'P 1'
#
loop_
_entity.id
_entity.type
_entity.pdbx_description
1 polymer ?
#
loop_
_entity_poly.entity_id
_entity_poly.type
_entity_poly.pdbx_seq_one_letter_code
_entity_poly.pdbx_strand_id
1 'polypeptide(L)'
;MAKYVYKIHTNRTRIKVGKSNHIVVKNKKEIEMAATRKSVLFVCLGNICRSPTCEGICRLISQGEVDAQSASTSSWHRNECPDERSQEICMKHGIDISGHRARAIRNDDWEYFDIIAALDQKVLDVLKGMRPEGQNQGQNENQNDSQSDSQNTGQGQTKAKLVLFNPPDGVGDPYYGGRSGFQKMFTQIYNAMGDFLLGNGLIEKLPEKY
;
A
#
# COMPACT_ATOMS: atom_id res chain seq x y z
N MET A 1 -21.14 -9.13 -4.71
CA MET A 1 -20.85 -10.58 -4.79
C MET A 1 -20.66 -10.97 -6.26
N ALA A 2 -19.42 -10.89 -6.76
CA ALA A 2 -18.98 -11.26 -8.11
C ALA A 2 -17.44 -11.26 -8.08
N LYS A 3 -16.64 -12.16 -8.65
CA LYS A 3 -16.81 -13.34 -9.50
C LYS A 3 -15.52 -14.13 -9.32
N TYR A 4 -15.57 -15.30 -8.67
CA TYR A 4 -14.44 -16.22 -8.67
C TYR A 4 -14.84 -17.43 -9.53
N VAL A 5 -14.13 -17.64 -10.64
CA VAL A 5 -14.30 -18.82 -11.52
C VAL A 5 -13.13 -19.76 -11.25
N TYR A 6 -13.41 -21.01 -10.87
CA TYR A 6 -12.42 -21.95 -10.36
C TYR A 6 -12.18 -23.09 -11.35
N LYS A 7 -10.91 -23.40 -11.63
CA LYS A 7 -10.45 -24.73 -12.09
C LYS A 7 -9.38 -25.20 -11.10
N ILE A 8 -9.72 -26.21 -10.31
CA ILE A 8 -8.86 -26.76 -9.25
C ILE A 8 -8.00 -27.84 -9.87
N HIS A 9 -6.72 -27.58 -10.13
CA HIS A 9 -5.67 -28.60 -10.32
C HIS A 9 -4.34 -27.99 -9.85
N THR A 10 -3.65 -28.68 -8.92
CA THR A 10 -2.35 -28.37 -8.23
C THR A 10 -2.44 -27.81 -6.79
N ASN A 11 -1.43 -28.12 -5.97
CA ASN A 11 -1.30 -27.77 -4.53
C ASN A 11 -1.17 -26.26 -4.21
N ARG A 12 -1.27 -25.39 -5.23
CA ARG A 12 -1.28 -23.93 -5.10
C ARG A 12 -2.17 -23.35 -6.20
N THR A 13 -3.23 -22.65 -5.81
CA THR A 13 -4.15 -21.98 -6.74
C THR A 13 -3.76 -20.51 -6.85
N ARG A 14 -3.68 -19.98 -8.07
CA ARG A 14 -3.63 -18.51 -8.28
C ARG A 14 -5.05 -17.99 -8.39
N ILE A 15 -5.39 -17.03 -7.54
CA ILE A 15 -6.67 -16.33 -7.61
C ILE A 15 -6.40 -14.92 -8.09
N LYS A 16 -7.07 -14.55 -9.19
CA LYS A 16 -7.05 -13.18 -9.70
C LYS A 16 -7.88 -12.29 -8.77
N VAL A 17 -7.31 -11.18 -8.36
CA VAL A 17 -7.96 -10.18 -7.52
C VAL A 17 -7.75 -8.81 -8.19
N GLY A 18 -8.83 -8.14 -8.55
CA GLY A 18 -8.76 -6.98 -9.45
C GLY A 18 -8.28 -7.34 -10.87
N LYS A 19 -7.87 -6.33 -11.65
CA LYS A 19 -7.49 -6.51 -13.07
C LYS A 19 -6.10 -7.15 -13.24
N SER A 20 -5.15 -6.81 -12.37
CA SER A 20 -3.73 -7.21 -12.52
C SER A 20 -3.17 -8.03 -11.36
N ASN A 21 -3.81 -8.05 -10.18
CA ASN A 21 -3.24 -8.69 -9.00
C ASN A 21 -3.65 -10.16 -8.91
N HIS A 22 -2.74 -10.97 -8.36
CA HIS A 22 -2.99 -12.38 -8.10
C HIS A 22 -2.44 -12.74 -6.72
N ILE A 23 -3.22 -13.50 -5.97
CA ILE A 23 -2.79 -14.14 -4.73
C ILE A 23 -2.57 -15.63 -4.99
N VAL A 24 -1.58 -16.21 -4.32
CA VAL A 24 -1.33 -17.66 -4.35
C VAL A 24 -1.81 -18.24 -3.03
N VAL A 25 -2.72 -19.20 -3.10
CA VAL A 25 -3.37 -19.84 -1.95
C VAL A 25 -3.20 -21.35 -2.04
N LYS A 26 -3.13 -22.02 -0.88
CA LYS A 26 -2.91 -23.47 -0.79
C LYS A 26 -4.17 -24.25 -0.49
N ASN A 27 -5.17 -23.62 0.12
CA ASN A 27 -6.39 -24.28 0.58
C ASN A 27 -7.57 -23.30 0.64
N LYS A 28 -8.78 -23.83 0.83
CA LYS A 28 -10.03 -23.05 0.91
C LYS A 28 -10.04 -22.01 2.04
N LYS A 29 -9.41 -22.30 3.18
CA LYS A 29 -9.29 -21.36 4.30
C LYS A 29 -8.45 -20.13 3.93
N GLU A 30 -7.35 -20.32 3.20
CA GLU A 30 -6.55 -19.21 2.67
C GLU A 30 -7.31 -18.38 1.62
N ILE A 31 -8.23 -18.99 0.87
CA ILE A 31 -9.13 -18.28 -0.06
C ILE A 31 -10.08 -17.37 0.70
N GLU A 32 -10.78 -17.93 1.68
CA GLU A 32 -11.77 -17.20 2.49
C GLU A 32 -11.09 -16.07 3.26
N MET A 33 -9.94 -16.33 3.88
CA MET A 33 -9.13 -15.29 4.53
C MET A 33 -8.73 -14.20 3.53
N ALA A 34 -8.15 -14.55 2.38
CA ALA A 34 -7.69 -13.55 1.42
C ALA A 34 -8.82 -12.72 0.80
N ALA A 35 -10.03 -13.27 0.71
CA ALA A 35 -11.21 -12.52 0.26
C ALA A 35 -11.71 -11.50 1.29
N THR A 36 -11.36 -11.64 2.57
CA THR A 36 -11.76 -10.74 3.67
C THR A 36 -10.62 -9.91 4.23
N ARG A 37 -9.37 -10.18 3.83
CA ARG A 37 -8.20 -9.44 4.31
C ARG A 37 -8.29 -7.97 3.93
N LYS A 38 -8.03 -7.10 4.90
CA LYS A 38 -7.82 -5.68 4.67
C LYS A 38 -6.51 -5.48 3.91
N SER A 39 -6.48 -4.46 3.07
CA SER A 39 -5.37 -4.22 2.14
C SER A 39 -4.86 -2.78 2.21
N VAL A 40 -3.54 -2.61 2.25
CA VAL A 40 -2.88 -1.31 2.30
C VAL A 40 -1.70 -1.23 1.31
N LEU A 41 -1.61 -0.11 0.61
CA LEU A 41 -0.47 0.26 -0.22
C LEU A 41 0.28 1.44 0.40
N PHE A 42 1.52 1.21 0.84
CA PHE A 42 2.40 2.29 1.30
C PHE A 42 3.12 2.93 0.12
N VAL A 43 3.10 4.25 0.03
CA VAL A 43 3.65 4.98 -1.11
C VAL A 43 4.65 6.04 -0.66
N CYS A 44 5.85 6.00 -1.23
CA CYS A 44 6.82 7.09 -1.13
C CYS A 44 7.26 7.55 -2.53
N LEU A 45 8.26 8.42 -2.61
CA LEU A 45 8.73 8.92 -3.91
C LEU A 45 9.34 7.82 -4.79
N GLY A 46 10.25 7.01 -4.25
CA GLY A 46 11.10 6.10 -5.03
C GLY A 46 10.88 4.61 -4.81
N ASN A 47 10.11 4.20 -3.79
CA ASN A 47 9.85 2.80 -3.42
C ASN A 47 11.10 1.95 -3.12
N ILE A 48 12.18 2.58 -2.65
CA ILE A 48 13.41 1.88 -2.24
C ILE A 48 13.77 2.07 -0.76
N CYS A 49 13.35 3.15 -0.10
CA CYS A 49 13.71 3.42 1.30
C CYS A 49 12.53 3.17 2.27
N ARG A 50 11.58 4.11 2.27
CA ARG A 50 10.49 4.21 3.26
C ARG A 50 9.38 3.19 3.05
N SER A 51 8.81 3.12 1.86
CA SER A 51 7.64 2.26 1.63
C SER A 51 7.91 0.75 1.69
N PRO A 52 9.07 0.21 1.25
CA PRO A 52 9.42 -1.19 1.52
C PRO A 52 9.57 -1.47 3.02
N THR A 53 10.09 -0.50 3.79
CA THR A 53 10.20 -0.63 5.26
C THR A 53 8.82 -0.69 5.93
N CYS A 54 7.87 0.16 5.51
CA CYS A 54 6.47 0.09 5.96
C CYS A 54 5.83 -1.26 5.63
N GLU A 55 6.02 -1.78 4.41
CA GLU A 55 5.49 -3.08 4.00
C GLU A 55 6.00 -4.20 4.91
N GLY A 56 7.31 -4.25 5.18
CA GLY A 56 7.92 -5.24 6.05
C GLY A 56 7.41 -5.16 7.50
N ILE A 57 7.41 -3.96 8.09
CA ILE A 57 6.93 -3.72 9.46
C ILE A 57 5.43 -4.04 9.59
N CYS A 58 4.61 -3.65 8.62
CA CYS A 58 3.18 -3.96 8.60
C CYS A 58 2.93 -5.47 8.59
N ARG A 59 3.65 -6.22 7.74
CA ARG A 59 3.55 -7.69 7.70
C ARG A 59 3.95 -8.34 9.02
N LEU A 60 5.00 -7.83 9.66
CA LEU A 60 5.44 -8.32 10.97
C LEU A 60 4.37 -8.09 12.04
N ILE A 61 3.89 -6.86 12.20
CA ILE A 61 2.95 -6.48 13.28
C ILE A 61 1.57 -7.08 13.07
N SER A 62 1.06 -7.06 11.83
CA SER A 62 -0.23 -7.69 11.51
C SER A 62 -0.16 -9.21 11.46
N GLN A 63 1.01 -9.83 11.63
CA GLN A 63 1.21 -11.28 11.47
C GLN A 63 0.68 -11.83 10.14
N GLY A 64 0.75 -10.99 9.09
CA GLY A 64 0.21 -11.28 7.76
C GLY A 64 -1.32 -11.23 7.66
N GLU A 65 -2.05 -10.70 8.63
CA GLU A 65 -3.50 -10.46 8.53
C GLU A 65 -3.85 -9.40 7.50
N VAL A 66 -2.95 -8.44 7.25
CA VAL A 66 -3.13 -7.37 6.28
C VAL A 66 -2.37 -7.69 4.99
N ASP A 67 -3.03 -7.54 3.83
CA ASP A 67 -2.35 -7.53 2.55
C ASP A 67 -1.64 -6.19 2.34
N ALA A 68 -0.38 -6.15 2.79
CA ALA A 68 0.49 -4.99 2.68
C ALA A 68 1.38 -5.08 1.44
N GLN A 69 1.39 -4.02 0.65
CA GLN A 69 2.32 -3.80 -0.46
C GLN A 69 2.87 -2.38 -0.42
N SER A 70 3.86 -2.11 -1.27
CA SER A 70 4.42 -0.77 -1.45
C SER A 70 4.62 -0.39 -2.90
N ALA A 71 4.59 0.92 -3.16
CA ALA A 71 4.81 1.51 -4.48
C ALA A 71 5.47 2.90 -4.39
N SER A 72 5.77 3.46 -5.56
CA SER A 72 6.29 4.81 -5.77
C SER A 72 5.32 5.70 -6.54
N THR A 73 5.42 7.01 -6.35
CA THR A 73 4.84 8.00 -7.28
C THR A 73 5.68 8.22 -8.53
N SER A 74 7.00 8.00 -8.44
CA SER A 74 7.91 8.06 -9.59
C SER A 74 8.22 6.68 -10.17
N SER A 75 8.91 6.63 -11.30
CA SER A 75 9.39 5.37 -11.90
C SER A 75 10.92 5.26 -11.98
N TRP A 76 11.65 6.14 -11.30
CA TRP A 76 13.11 6.23 -11.37
C TRP A 76 13.82 4.95 -10.96
N HIS A 77 13.34 4.28 -9.91
CA HIS A 77 13.96 3.06 -9.38
C HIS A 77 13.25 1.77 -9.81
N ARG A 78 12.56 1.77 -10.97
CA ARG A 78 11.76 0.61 -11.38
C ARG A 78 12.60 -0.67 -11.40
N ASN A 79 12.10 -1.71 -10.74
CA ASN A 79 12.73 -3.03 -10.57
C ASN A 79 14.03 -3.03 -9.76
N GLU A 80 14.42 -1.93 -9.13
CA GLU A 80 15.53 -1.94 -8.17
C GLU A 80 15.10 -2.62 -6.86
N CYS A 81 16.06 -3.22 -6.15
CA CYS A 81 15.86 -3.66 -4.78
C CYS A 81 15.77 -2.45 -3.83
N PRO A 82 15.30 -2.63 -2.58
CA PRO A 82 15.38 -1.56 -1.58
C PRO A 82 16.81 -1.08 -1.37
N ASP A 83 16.95 0.15 -0.87
CA ASP A 83 18.24 0.69 -0.46
C ASP A 83 18.89 -0.23 0.58
N GLU A 84 20.17 -0.53 0.41
CA GLU A 84 20.91 -1.47 1.27
C GLU A 84 20.81 -1.07 2.76
N ARG A 85 20.78 0.23 3.07
CA ARG A 85 20.65 0.73 4.45
C ARG A 85 19.28 0.38 5.04
N SER A 86 18.21 0.44 4.24
CA SER A 86 16.89 -0.05 4.66
C SER A 86 16.90 -1.56 4.85
N GLN A 87 17.52 -2.32 3.95
CA GLN A 87 17.62 -3.78 4.06
C GLN A 87 18.36 -4.18 5.34
N GLU A 88 19.51 -3.59 5.62
CA GLU A 88 20.32 -3.85 6.80
C GLU A 88 19.56 -3.56 8.10
N ILE A 89 18.88 -2.42 8.20
CA ILE A 89 18.13 -2.08 9.42
C ILE A 89 16.93 -3.01 9.59
N CYS A 90 16.16 -3.27 8.54
CA CYS A 90 15.04 -4.21 8.61
C CYS A 90 15.52 -5.61 9.04
N MET A 91 16.64 -6.07 8.49
CA MET A 91 17.21 -7.39 8.81
C MET A 91 17.62 -7.52 10.27
N LYS A 92 18.13 -6.44 10.90
CA LYS A 92 18.42 -6.42 12.35
C LYS A 92 17.18 -6.67 13.22
N HIS A 93 16.00 -6.38 12.69
CA HIS A 93 14.71 -6.63 13.33
C HIS A 93 13.99 -7.89 12.79
N GLY A 94 14.70 -8.75 12.06
CA GLY A 94 14.14 -9.99 11.51
C GLY A 94 13.22 -9.78 10.31
N ILE A 95 13.27 -8.62 9.66
CA ILE A 95 12.44 -8.25 8.51
C ILE A 95 13.31 -8.28 7.24
N ASP A 96 13.10 -9.27 6.38
CA ASP A 96 13.76 -9.32 5.08
C ASP A 96 12.91 -8.63 4.00
N ILE A 97 13.44 -7.53 3.46
CA ILE A 97 12.85 -6.78 2.34
C ILE A 97 13.66 -6.92 1.04
N SER A 98 14.76 -7.67 1.02
CA SER A 98 15.66 -7.77 -0.14
C SER A 98 14.99 -8.32 -1.41
N GLY A 99 13.91 -9.10 -1.24
CA GLY A 99 13.08 -9.61 -2.33
C GLY A 99 12.13 -8.59 -2.96
N HIS A 100 11.91 -7.44 -2.33
CA HIS A 100 11.05 -6.37 -2.88
C HIS A 100 11.65 -5.79 -4.16
N ARG A 101 10.78 -5.37 -5.09
CA ARG A 101 11.18 -4.72 -6.33
C ARG A 101 10.35 -3.48 -6.56
N ALA A 102 11.03 -2.35 -6.71
CA ALA A 102 10.39 -1.07 -6.78
C ALA A 102 9.46 -0.95 -7.99
N ARG A 103 8.23 -0.47 -7.76
CA ARG A 103 7.21 -0.27 -8.79
C ARG A 103 6.47 1.05 -8.58
N ALA A 104 6.11 1.70 -9.67
CA ALA A 104 5.18 2.81 -9.62
C ALA A 104 3.75 2.33 -9.28
N ILE A 105 2.98 3.19 -8.61
CA ILE A 105 1.54 3.03 -8.43
C ILE A 105 0.84 2.95 -9.80
N ARG A 106 -0.26 2.19 -9.87
CA ARG A 106 -1.06 1.94 -11.08
C ARG A 106 -2.53 2.26 -10.81
N ASN A 107 -3.32 2.48 -11.86
CA ASN A 107 -4.76 2.72 -11.72
C ASN A 107 -5.47 1.59 -10.97
N ASP A 108 -5.09 0.33 -11.24
CA ASP A 108 -5.65 -0.84 -10.58
C ASP A 108 -5.40 -0.85 -9.05
N ASP A 109 -4.37 -0.16 -8.55
CA ASP A 109 -4.10 -0.09 -7.11
C ASP A 109 -5.25 0.65 -6.38
N TRP A 110 -5.85 1.66 -7.01
CA TRP A 110 -6.99 2.42 -6.46
C TRP A 110 -8.28 1.59 -6.38
N GLU A 111 -8.42 0.60 -7.26
CA GLU A 111 -9.52 -0.37 -7.25
C GLU A 111 -9.25 -1.53 -6.26
N TYR A 112 -7.98 -1.87 -6.03
CA TYR A 112 -7.57 -3.05 -5.29
C TYR A 112 -7.41 -2.83 -3.78
N PHE A 113 -6.75 -1.73 -3.38
CA PHE A 113 -6.43 -1.49 -1.99
C PHE A 113 -7.57 -0.78 -1.26
N ASP A 114 -7.80 -1.14 0.00
CA ASP A 114 -8.74 -0.41 0.86
C ASP A 114 -8.13 0.92 1.30
N ILE A 115 -6.80 0.96 1.47
CA ILE A 115 -6.05 2.14 1.88
C ILE A 115 -4.83 2.35 1.00
N ILE A 116 -4.62 3.59 0.57
CA ILE A 116 -3.35 4.06 0.03
C ILE A 116 -2.77 5.07 1.03
N ALA A 117 -1.60 4.76 1.56
CA ALA A 117 -0.95 5.53 2.61
C ALA A 117 0.27 6.27 2.06
N ALA A 118 0.17 7.59 1.94
CA ALA A 118 1.27 8.46 1.58
C ALA A 118 2.25 8.60 2.76
N LEU A 119 3.56 8.49 2.52
CA LEU A 119 4.56 8.56 3.60
C LEU A 119 5.09 9.97 3.90
N ASP A 120 4.68 10.97 3.12
CA ASP A 120 4.87 12.38 3.44
C ASP A 120 3.82 13.23 2.71
N GLN A 121 3.76 14.52 3.04
CA GLN A 121 2.79 15.45 2.47
C GLN A 121 2.96 15.65 0.96
N LYS A 122 4.20 15.66 0.46
CA LYS A 122 4.47 15.84 -0.98
C LYS A 122 3.95 14.65 -1.78
N VAL A 123 4.17 13.44 -1.28
CA VAL A 123 3.63 12.20 -1.87
C VAL A 123 2.11 12.21 -1.80
N LEU A 124 1.52 12.67 -0.69
CA LEU A 124 0.07 12.78 -0.56
C LEU A 124 -0.52 13.71 -1.64
N ASP A 125 0.08 14.87 -1.86
CA ASP A 125 -0.41 15.83 -2.83
C ASP A 125 -0.26 15.33 -4.28
N VAL A 126 0.84 14.63 -4.59
CA VAL A 126 0.99 13.93 -5.87
C VAL A 126 -0.08 12.85 -6.05
N LEU A 127 -0.36 12.05 -5.02
CA LEU A 127 -1.38 11.00 -5.09
C LEU A 127 -2.80 11.54 -5.25
N LYS A 128 -3.12 12.70 -4.66
CA LYS A 128 -4.40 13.38 -4.91
C LYS A 128 -4.59 13.67 -6.40
N GLY A 129 -3.53 14.13 -7.08
CA GLY A 129 -3.55 14.37 -8.53
C GLY A 129 -3.54 13.10 -9.39
N MET A 130 -3.06 11.98 -8.87
CA MET A 130 -3.06 10.68 -9.57
C MET A 130 -4.35 9.87 -9.38
N ARG A 131 -5.23 10.29 -8.46
CA ARG A 131 -6.46 9.56 -8.16
C ARG A 131 -7.39 9.59 -9.39
N PRO A 132 -7.82 8.43 -9.92
CA PRO A 132 -8.74 8.41 -11.06
C PRO A 132 -10.03 9.17 -10.76
N GLU A 133 -10.49 9.97 -11.73
CA GLU A 133 -11.72 10.74 -11.61
C GLU A 133 -12.93 9.81 -11.42
N GLY A 134 -13.78 10.14 -10.43
CA GLY A 134 -14.96 9.35 -10.09
C GLY A 134 -15.49 9.58 -8.68
N GLN A 135 -14.66 10.07 -7.74
CA GLN A 135 -15.10 10.50 -6.40
C GLN A 135 -14.16 11.57 -5.84
N ASN A 136 -14.50 12.86 -6.05
CA ASN A 136 -14.06 13.90 -5.13
C ASN A 136 -14.71 13.60 -3.78
N GLN A 137 -13.91 13.38 -2.74
CA GLN A 137 -14.43 13.53 -1.38
C GLN A 137 -14.88 14.98 -1.27
N GLY A 138 -16.20 15.16 -1.25
CA GLY A 138 -16.81 16.48 -1.39
C GLY A 138 -16.26 17.45 -0.35
N GLN A 139 -15.86 18.62 -0.84
CA GLN A 139 -16.16 19.90 -0.23
C GLN A 139 -16.16 20.98 -1.34
N ASN A 140 -17.31 21.67 -1.41
CA ASN A 140 -17.61 22.95 -2.04
C ASN A 140 -18.01 23.03 -3.54
N GLU A 141 -19.34 23.12 -3.72
CA GLU A 141 -20.10 24.27 -4.27
C GLU A 141 -19.72 24.90 -5.63
N ASN A 142 -20.77 24.98 -6.48
CA ASN A 142 -21.04 25.95 -7.55
C ASN A 142 -20.09 25.97 -8.77
N GLN A 143 -20.56 25.41 -9.90
CA GLN A 143 -21.12 26.20 -11.02
C GLN A 143 -21.45 25.29 -12.22
N ASN A 144 -22.55 25.65 -12.90
CA ASN A 144 -23.02 25.10 -14.16
C ASN A 144 -21.92 25.16 -15.23
N ASP A 145 -21.73 24.11 -16.02
CA ASP A 145 -21.93 24.23 -17.47
C ASP A 145 -21.97 22.88 -18.21
N SER A 146 -22.97 22.79 -19.08
CA SER A 146 -22.97 22.23 -20.44
C SER A 146 -22.44 20.83 -20.75
N GLN A 147 -23.35 20.07 -21.37
CA GLN A 147 -23.20 18.78 -22.06
C GLN A 147 -21.91 18.61 -22.87
N SER A 148 -21.27 17.45 -22.72
CA SER A 148 -20.67 16.76 -23.87
C SER A 148 -20.79 15.25 -23.72
N ASP A 149 -21.34 14.63 -24.76
CA ASP A 149 -21.32 13.19 -24.98
C ASP A 149 -19.86 12.71 -25.07
N SER A 150 -19.46 11.81 -24.18
CA SER A 150 -18.25 11.01 -24.39
C SER A 150 -18.41 9.61 -23.82
N GLN A 151 -17.90 8.67 -24.59
CA GLN A 151 -18.19 7.25 -24.55
C GLN A 151 -17.80 6.61 -23.22
N ASN A 152 -18.71 5.75 -22.75
CA ASN A 152 -18.57 4.87 -21.60
C ASN A 152 -17.38 3.91 -21.79
N THR A 153 -16.17 4.36 -21.45
CA THR A 153 -15.04 3.49 -21.14
C THR A 153 -15.18 3.13 -19.66
N GLY A 154 -15.23 1.84 -19.35
CA GLY A 154 -15.54 1.35 -17.99
C GLY A 154 -14.57 1.90 -16.93
N GLN A 155 -14.93 3.04 -16.34
CA GLN A 155 -14.25 3.68 -15.21
C GLN A 155 -14.46 2.79 -13.99
N GLY A 156 -13.40 2.07 -13.59
CA GLY A 156 -13.42 1.30 -12.36
C GLY A 156 -13.54 2.25 -11.17
N GLN A 157 -14.55 2.02 -10.32
CA GLN A 157 -14.74 2.80 -9.10
C GLN A 157 -13.53 2.61 -8.17
N THR A 158 -12.89 3.72 -7.79
CA THR A 158 -11.86 3.73 -6.73
C THR A 158 -12.51 3.38 -5.39
N LYS A 159 -12.00 2.36 -4.69
CA LYS A 159 -12.41 2.06 -3.30
C LYS A 159 -11.43 2.58 -2.26
N ALA A 160 -10.19 2.88 -2.67
CA ALA A 160 -9.12 3.21 -1.74
C ALA A 160 -9.37 4.53 -0.99
N LYS A 161 -9.29 4.48 0.34
CA LYS A 161 -9.14 5.65 1.20
C LYS A 161 -7.69 6.12 1.11
N LEU A 162 -7.47 7.35 0.63
CA LEU A 162 -6.16 7.98 0.62
C LEU A 162 -5.90 8.65 1.98
N VAL A 163 -4.77 8.35 2.62
CA VAL A 163 -4.40 8.89 3.94
C VAL A 163 -2.93 9.29 4.00
N LEU A 164 -2.59 10.19 4.93
CA LEU A 164 -1.21 10.42 5.36
C LEU A 164 -0.86 9.39 6.44
N PHE A 165 0.24 8.66 6.27
CA PHE A 165 0.81 7.84 7.33
C PHE A 165 1.52 8.75 8.35
N ASN A 166 1.35 8.52 9.65
CA ASN A 166 2.01 9.28 10.73
C ASN A 166 1.84 10.83 10.64
N PRO A 167 0.61 11.36 10.58
CA PRO A 167 0.38 12.81 10.53
C PRO A 167 0.87 13.54 11.80
N PRO A 168 1.18 14.85 11.74
CA PRO A 168 0.97 15.73 10.58
C PRO A 168 2.09 15.70 9.54
N ASP A 169 3.29 15.24 9.90
CA ASP A 169 4.49 15.40 9.06
C ASP A 169 4.81 14.17 8.19
N GLY A 170 4.27 13.01 8.54
CA GLY A 170 4.61 11.75 7.92
C GLY A 170 5.93 11.16 8.41
N VAL A 171 6.70 10.61 7.47
CA VAL A 171 8.01 9.99 7.71
C VAL A 171 9.06 10.74 6.91
N GLY A 172 10.04 11.30 7.62
CA GLY A 172 11.13 12.05 7.00
C GLY A 172 11.89 11.23 5.96
N ASP A 173 12.26 11.86 4.85
CA ASP A 173 13.05 11.19 3.82
C ASP A 173 14.49 10.94 4.32
N PRO A 174 14.94 9.67 4.42
CA PRO A 174 16.25 9.37 4.97
C PRO A 174 17.38 9.44 3.94
N TYR A 175 17.10 9.67 2.65
CA TYR A 175 18.03 9.36 1.55
C TYR A 175 19.42 9.97 1.74
N TYR A 176 19.48 11.23 2.17
CA TYR A 176 20.71 11.99 2.44
C TYR A 176 21.15 11.95 3.92
N GLY A 177 20.45 11.23 4.78
CA GLY A 177 20.67 11.21 6.23
C GLY A 177 21.68 10.15 6.72
N GLY A 178 22.31 9.40 5.82
CA GLY A 178 23.22 8.30 6.19
C GLY A 178 22.54 7.23 7.05
N ARG A 179 23.33 6.39 7.73
CA ARG A 179 22.80 5.28 8.56
C ARG A 179 21.87 5.76 9.68
N SER A 180 22.16 6.91 10.29
CA SER A 180 21.32 7.48 11.36
C SER A 180 19.96 7.96 10.85
N GLY A 181 19.90 8.52 9.63
CA GLY A 181 18.64 8.88 8.97
C GLY A 181 17.73 7.66 8.75
N PHE A 182 18.30 6.55 8.28
CA PHE A 182 17.55 5.31 8.08
C PHE A 182 17.10 4.67 9.41
N GLN A 183 17.91 4.76 10.47
CA GLN A 183 17.48 4.30 11.80
C GLN A 183 16.31 5.13 12.32
N LYS A 184 16.37 6.46 12.18
CA LYS A 184 15.28 7.36 12.56
C LYS A 184 14.00 7.04 11.77
N MET A 185 14.13 6.85 10.45
CA MET A 185 13.01 6.44 9.59
C MET A 185 12.38 5.12 10.07
N PHE A 186 13.19 4.09 10.34
CA PHE A 186 12.69 2.82 10.86
C PHE A 186 11.93 3.01 12.17
N THR A 187 12.51 3.73 13.13
CA THR A 187 11.88 4.01 14.43
C THR A 187 10.56 4.76 14.28
N GLN A 188 10.49 5.78 13.41
CA GLN A 188 9.25 6.50 13.12
C GLN A 188 8.16 5.57 12.57
N ILE A 189 8.52 4.73 11.58
CA ILE A 189 7.58 3.79 10.97
C ILE A 189 7.12 2.75 12.00
N TYR A 190 8.05 2.15 12.74
CA TYR A 190 7.76 1.13 13.73
C TYR A 190 6.78 1.66 14.78
N ASN A 191 7.11 2.78 15.41
CA ASN A 191 6.29 3.35 16.49
C ASN A 191 4.88 3.74 16.01
N ALA A 192 4.75 4.27 14.79
CA ALA A 192 3.46 4.71 14.26
C ALA A 192 2.60 3.59 13.67
N MET A 193 3.17 2.42 13.36
CA MET A 193 2.45 1.39 12.60
C MET A 193 1.27 0.82 13.41
N GLY A 194 1.43 0.57 14.70
CA GLY A 194 0.34 0.03 15.52
C GLY A 194 -0.89 0.92 15.53
N ASP A 195 -0.70 2.21 15.82
CA ASP A 195 -1.77 3.22 15.81
C ASP A 195 -2.36 3.38 14.40
N PHE A 196 -1.53 3.34 13.36
CA PHE A 196 -2.00 3.40 11.98
C PHE A 196 -2.91 2.22 11.63
N LEU A 197 -2.53 1.00 12.03
CA LEU A 197 -3.31 -0.21 11.75
C LEU A 197 -4.65 -0.21 12.49
N LEU A 198 -4.64 0.15 13.78
CA LEU A 198 -5.86 0.23 14.61
C LEU A 198 -6.76 1.37 14.15
N GLY A 199 -6.20 2.58 14.01
CA GLY A 199 -6.95 3.80 13.68
C GLY A 199 -7.60 3.78 12.29
N ASN A 200 -7.13 2.90 11.41
CA ASN A 200 -7.74 2.67 10.10
C ASN A 200 -8.54 1.36 9.99
N GLY A 201 -8.71 0.62 11.08
CA GLY A 201 -9.47 -0.64 11.09
C GLY A 201 -8.86 -1.72 10.19
N LEU A 202 -7.53 -1.71 10.03
CA LEU A 202 -6.80 -2.74 9.30
C LEU A 202 -6.61 -4.01 10.16
N ILE A 203 -6.52 -3.83 11.49
CA ILE A 203 -6.53 -4.90 12.49
C ILE A 203 -7.46 -4.50 13.65
N GLU A 204 -7.95 -5.48 14.41
CA GLU A 204 -8.81 -5.22 15.58
C GLU A 204 -8.01 -5.04 16.88
N LYS A 205 -6.83 -5.66 16.96
CA LYS A 205 -5.95 -5.60 18.13
C LYS A 205 -4.50 -5.82 17.72
N LEU A 206 -3.58 -5.31 18.53
CA LEU A 206 -2.15 -5.59 18.37
C LEU A 206 -1.80 -6.97 18.97
N PRO A 207 -0.72 -7.61 18.47
CA PRO A 207 -0.15 -8.77 19.14
C PRO A 207 0.24 -8.45 20.59
N GLU A 208 0.07 -9.43 21.50
CA GLU A 208 0.43 -9.26 22.93
C GLU A 208 1.90 -8.90 23.18
N LYS A 209 2.79 -9.15 22.20
CA LYS A 209 4.24 -8.89 22.28
C LYS A 209 4.73 -7.80 21.32
N TYR A 210 3.85 -6.87 20.94
CA TYR A 210 4.21 -5.70 20.12
C TYR A 210 5.01 -4.66 20.91
#